data_AF-A0A8J7TR56-F1
#
_entry.id   AF-A0A8J7TR56-F1
#
_cell.length_a   1.000
_cell.length_b   1.000
_cell.length_c   1.000
_cell.angle_alpha   90.00
_cell.angle_beta   90.00
_cell.angle_gamma   90.00
#
_symmetry.space_group_name_H-M   'P 1'
#
loop_
_entity.id
_entity.type
_entity.pdbx_description
1 polymer ?
#
loop_
_entity_poly.entity_id
_entity_poly.type
_entity_poly.pdbx_seq_one_letter_code
_entity_poly.pdbx_strand_id
1 'polypeptide(L)'
;MRYALICLFIGMAFSSSVFADDKLSRKDALTIAEKAAKANGIDLKHYKLGSFPRELSEDGKEWTFYFECAPGPVPPGCFFWVSVNRVTGAAEYSPGE
;
A
#
# COMPACT_ATOMS: atom_id res chain seq x y z
N MET A 1 44.21 -13.59 18.29
CA MET A 1 43.36 -13.50 17.07
C MET A 1 41.93 -13.73 17.51
N ARG A 2 40.88 -12.99 17.16
CA ARG A 2 40.66 -11.73 16.45
C ARG A 2 39.19 -11.40 16.82
N TYR A 3 38.97 -10.13 17.14
CA TYR A 3 37.74 -9.36 17.40
C TYR A 3 36.33 -9.95 17.14
N ALA A 4 35.44 -9.52 18.05
CA ALA A 4 33.99 -9.58 18.08
C ALA A 4 33.26 -9.29 16.76
N LEU A 5 32.06 -9.85 16.61
CA LEU A 5 30.99 -9.22 15.85
C LEU A 5 29.68 -9.34 16.64
N ILE A 6 29.41 -8.31 17.45
CA ILE A 6 28.10 -8.01 18.01
C ILE A 6 27.27 -7.46 16.86
N CYS A 7 26.32 -8.24 16.34
CA CYS A 7 25.31 -7.73 15.40
C CYS A 7 24.29 -6.91 16.18
N LEU A 8 24.63 -5.65 16.43
CA LEU A 8 23.73 -4.56 16.78
C LEU A 8 22.74 -4.37 15.62
N PHE A 9 21.59 -5.05 15.66
CA PHE A 9 20.42 -4.62 14.90
C PHE A 9 19.78 -3.42 15.61
N ILE A 10 20.38 -2.25 15.41
CA ILE A 10 19.68 -0.97 15.53
C ILE A 10 18.88 -0.81 14.24
N GLY A 11 17.56 -0.74 14.33
CA GLY A 11 16.77 -0.33 13.17
C GLY A 11 15.26 -0.45 13.35
N MET A 12 14.64 0.70 13.65
CA MET A 12 13.20 1.00 13.60
C MET A 12 12.36 0.70 14.84
N ALA A 13 12.63 1.44 15.91
CA ALA A 13 11.54 1.91 16.76
C ALA A 13 10.89 3.12 16.07
N PHE A 14 9.85 2.91 15.27
CA PHE A 14 8.95 3.99 14.87
C PHE A 14 7.89 4.14 15.95
N SER A 15 8.28 4.77 17.07
CA SER A 15 7.35 5.11 18.14
C SER A 15 6.98 6.58 18.00
N SER A 16 5.91 6.84 17.28
CA SER A 16 5.25 8.14 17.20
C SER A 16 3.80 7.95 17.63
N SER A 17 3.56 7.90 18.94
CA SER A 17 2.21 7.95 19.50
C SER A 17 1.79 9.41 19.62
N VAL A 18 1.05 9.90 18.62
CA VAL A 18 0.28 11.14 18.73
C VAL A 18 -1.19 10.73 18.61
N PHE A 19 -1.93 10.75 19.70
CA PHE A 19 -3.38 10.56 19.65
C PHE A 19 -4.04 11.85 19.10
N ALA A 20 -3.93 12.07 17.80
CA ALA A 20 -5.00 12.72 17.04
C ALA A 20 -5.92 11.61 16.50
N ASP A 21 -7.05 11.94 15.87
CA ASP A 21 -7.87 10.95 15.16
C ASP A 21 -7.06 10.47 13.92
N ASP A 22 -6.06 9.63 14.18
CA ASP A 22 -4.81 9.44 13.41
C ASP A 22 -5.00 8.49 12.21
N LYS A 23 -6.19 8.54 11.60
CA LYS A 23 -6.51 7.71 10.45
C LYS A 23 -5.87 8.30 9.21
N LEU A 24 -5.13 7.49 8.47
CA LEU A 24 -4.50 7.87 7.22
C LEU A 24 -5.47 8.56 6.27
N SER A 25 -5.01 9.68 5.73
CA SER A 25 -5.69 10.36 4.63
C SER A 25 -5.70 9.46 3.39
N ARG A 26 -6.65 9.69 2.48
CA ARG A 26 -6.69 8.99 1.19
C ARG A 26 -5.36 9.13 0.43
N LYS A 27 -4.74 10.32 0.46
CA LYS A 27 -3.49 10.60 -0.24
C LYS A 27 -2.31 9.79 0.33
N ASP A 28 -2.21 9.73 1.66
CA ASP A 28 -1.15 8.98 2.32
C ASP A 28 -1.34 7.47 2.11
N ALA A 29 -2.58 6.99 2.20
CA ALA A 29 -2.92 5.61 1.92
C ALA A 29 -2.65 5.23 0.45
N LEU A 30 -2.93 6.11 -0.51
CA LEU A 30 -2.59 5.87 -1.91
C LEU A 30 -1.08 5.76 -2.11
N THR A 31 -0.31 6.63 -1.44
CA THR A 31 1.16 6.57 -1.48
C THR A 31 1.69 5.25 -0.91
N ILE A 32 1.06 4.74 0.15
CA ILE A 32 1.37 3.44 0.73
C ILE A 32 1.00 2.31 -0.26
N ALA A 33 -0.16 2.40 -0.89
CA ALA A 33 -0.62 1.42 -1.86
C ALA A 33 0.31 1.31 -3.07
N GLU A 34 0.76 2.44 -3.62
CA GLU A 34 1.74 2.48 -4.71
C GLU A 34 3.08 1.85 -4.31
N LYS A 35 3.53 2.06 -3.07
CA LYS A 35 4.74 1.43 -2.54
C LYS A 35 4.57 -0.07 -2.40
N ALA A 36 3.43 -0.54 -1.90
CA ALA A 36 3.12 -1.95 -1.76
C ALA A 36 3.06 -2.65 -3.14
N ALA A 37 2.43 -2.02 -4.14
CA ALA A 37 2.40 -2.54 -5.50
C ALA A 37 3.83 -2.69 -6.09
N LYS A 38 4.67 -1.65 -5.96
CA LYS A 38 6.07 -1.70 -6.40
C LYS A 38 6.87 -2.79 -5.68
N ALA A 39 6.65 -2.99 -4.38
CA ALA A 39 7.30 -4.05 -3.60
C ALA A 39 6.92 -5.46 -4.08
N ASN A 40 5.74 -5.61 -4.69
CA ASN A 40 5.27 -6.85 -5.33
C ASN A 40 5.69 -6.95 -6.82
N GLY A 41 6.60 -6.11 -7.29
CA GLY A 41 7.15 -6.18 -8.65
C GLY A 41 6.30 -5.49 -9.72
N ILE A 42 5.29 -4.71 -9.34
CA ILE A 42 4.46 -3.99 -10.30
C ILE A 42 5.15 -2.70 -10.77
N ASP A 43 5.28 -2.54 -12.09
CA ASP A 43 5.66 -1.27 -12.70
C ASP A 43 4.44 -0.40 -12.96
N LEU A 44 4.20 0.57 -12.06
CA LEU A 44 3.08 1.50 -12.14
C LEU A 44 3.06 2.38 -13.40
N LYS A 45 4.11 2.44 -14.21
CA LYS A 45 4.06 3.14 -15.51
C LYS A 45 3.04 2.53 -16.47
N HIS A 46 2.75 1.24 -16.31
CA HIS A 46 1.79 0.49 -17.12
C HIS A 46 0.40 0.43 -16.49
N TYR A 47 0.19 1.12 -15.37
CA TYR A 47 -1.08 1.13 -14.65
C TYR A 47 -1.52 2.56 -14.35
N LYS A 48 -2.82 2.72 -14.16
CA LYS A 48 -3.44 3.94 -13.66
C LYS A 48 -4.38 3.58 -12.53
N LEU A 49 -4.62 4.54 -11.64
CA LEU A 49 -5.71 4.41 -10.67
C LEU A 49 -7.03 4.38 -11.44
N GLY A 50 -7.76 3.27 -11.33
CA GLY A 50 -9.08 3.15 -11.92
C GLY A 50 -10.15 3.73 -11.02
N SER A 51 -11.38 3.78 -11.53
CA SER A 51 -12.53 4.22 -10.74
C SER A 51 -13.13 3.05 -9.98
N PHE A 52 -13.00 3.04 -8.65
CA PHE A 52 -13.70 2.09 -7.80
C PHE A 52 -14.86 2.80 -7.08
N PRO A 53 -16.10 2.28 -7.12
CA PRO A 53 -17.27 2.98 -6.57
C PRO A 53 -17.15 3.31 -5.09
N ARG A 54 -16.35 2.55 -4.35
CA ARG A 54 -16.18 2.72 -2.90
C ARG A 54 -14.77 2.33 -2.47
N GLU A 55 -13.87 3.31 -2.44
CA GLU A 55 -12.50 3.11 -1.95
C GLU A 55 -12.41 2.98 -0.42
N LEU A 56 -13.40 3.44 0.35
CA LEU A 56 -13.39 3.34 1.81
C LEU A 56 -14.31 2.21 2.26
N SER A 57 -13.80 1.29 3.09
CA SER A 57 -14.60 0.23 3.69
C SER A 57 -15.79 0.76 4.49
N GLU A 58 -16.85 -0.05 4.65
CA GLU A 58 -18.06 0.34 5.37
C GLU A 58 -17.82 0.72 6.84
N ASP A 59 -16.88 0.02 7.48
CA ASP A 59 -16.46 0.31 8.84
C ASP A 59 -15.45 1.46 8.94
N GLY A 60 -15.06 2.02 7.80
CA GLY A 60 -14.11 3.12 7.68
C GLY A 60 -12.70 2.76 8.17
N LYS A 61 -12.32 1.49 8.22
CA LYS A 61 -10.99 1.05 8.68
C LYS A 61 -9.99 0.83 7.56
N GLU A 62 -10.43 0.69 6.31
CA GLU A 62 -9.55 0.34 5.20
C GLU A 62 -9.80 1.20 3.96
N TRP A 63 -8.71 1.62 3.32
CA TRP A 63 -8.74 2.15 1.96
C TRP A 63 -8.43 1.02 0.98
N THR A 64 -9.17 0.93 -0.12
CA THR A 64 -8.95 -0.01 -1.21
C THR A 64 -8.78 0.77 -2.50
N PHE A 65 -7.61 0.62 -3.12
CA PHE A 65 -7.27 1.28 -4.38
C PHE A 65 -7.22 0.24 -5.49
N TYR A 66 -8.00 0.49 -6.54
CA TYR A 66 -8.04 -0.33 -7.75
C TYR A 66 -7.13 0.28 -8.82
N PHE A 67 -6.24 -0.55 -9.36
CA PHE A 67 -5.33 -0.17 -10.43
C PHE A 67 -5.60 -1.02 -11.67
N GLU A 68 -5.63 -0.39 -12.83
CA GLU A 68 -5.88 -1.04 -14.11
C GLU A 68 -4.83 -0.64 -15.13
N CYS A 69 -4.61 -1.47 -16.14
CA CYS A 69 -3.60 -1.22 -17.15
C CYS A 69 -3.84 0.08 -17.95
N ALA A 70 -2.75 0.72 -18.36
CA ALA A 70 -2.74 1.92 -19.18
C ALA A 70 -1.68 1.82 -20.31
N PRO A 71 -1.97 2.37 -21.51
CA PRO A 71 -3.25 2.94 -21.94
C PRO A 71 -4.32 1.84 -22.18
N GLY A 72 -5.59 2.23 -22.14
CA GLY A 72 -6.70 1.30 -22.42
C GLY A 72 -6.79 0.91 -23.91
N PRO A 73 -7.65 -0.06 -24.26
CA PRO A 73 -8.63 -0.76 -23.42
C PRO A 73 -7.97 -1.75 -22.45
N VAL A 74 -8.53 -1.89 -21.25
CA VAL A 74 -8.00 -2.78 -20.20
C VAL A 74 -8.35 -4.23 -20.57
N PRO A 75 -7.37 -5.12 -20.83
CA PRO A 75 -7.65 -6.54 -21.02
C PRO A 75 -8.22 -7.18 -19.74
N PRO A 76 -9.00 -8.27 -19.84
CA PRO A 76 -9.34 -9.10 -18.68
C PRO A 76 -8.08 -9.51 -17.90
N GLY A 77 -8.15 -9.53 -16.57
CA GLY A 77 -7.02 -9.81 -15.68
C GLY A 77 -5.93 -8.73 -15.61
N CYS A 78 -6.04 -7.62 -16.36
CA CYS A 78 -5.04 -6.54 -16.35
C CYS A 78 -5.38 -5.48 -15.30
N PHE A 79 -5.57 -5.93 -14.06
CA PHE A 79 -5.85 -5.08 -12.91
C PHE A 79 -5.36 -5.73 -11.62
N PHE A 80 -5.31 -4.94 -10.55
CA PHE A 80 -5.06 -5.40 -9.20
C PHE A 80 -5.68 -4.42 -8.20
N TRP A 81 -5.77 -4.83 -6.94
CA TRP A 81 -6.13 -3.92 -5.87
C TRP A 81 -5.10 -3.96 -4.75
N VAL A 82 -5.06 -2.87 -3.99
CA VAL A 82 -4.28 -2.77 -2.77
C VAL A 82 -5.17 -2.23 -1.66
N SER A 83 -5.27 -2.99 -0.58
CA SER A 83 -5.97 -2.60 0.65
C SER A 83 -4.96 -2.01 1.64
N VAL A 84 -5.32 -0.94 2.32
CA VAL A 84 -4.48 -0.23 3.30
C VAL A 84 -5.27 0.03 4.57
N ASN A 85 -4.82 -0.53 5.68
CA ASN A 85 -5.39 -0.27 6.99
C ASN A 85 -5.16 1.20 7.39
N ARG A 86 -6.23 1.91 7.72
CA ARG A 86 -6.20 3.35 8.02
C ARG A 86 -5.50 3.71 9.31
N VAL A 87 -5.37 2.77 10.24
CA VAL A 87 -4.76 3.01 11.55
C VAL A 87 -3.29 2.61 11.53
N THR A 88 -2.98 1.44 10.96
CA THR A 88 -1.62 0.88 11.00
C THR A 88 -0.79 1.18 9.76
N GLY A 89 -1.42 1.54 8.65
CA GLY A 89 -0.77 1.64 7.34
C GLY A 89 -0.31 0.30 6.77
N ALA A 90 -0.71 -0.83 7.36
CA ALA A 90 -0.47 -2.15 6.79
C ALA A 90 -1.16 -2.24 5.43
N ALA A 91 -0.44 -2.72 4.42
CA ALA A 91 -0.92 -2.80 3.05
C ALA A 91 -0.88 -4.23 2.54
N GLU A 92 -1.94 -4.63 1.86
CA GLU A 92 -2.09 -5.95 1.23
C GLU A 92 -2.29 -5.77 -0.27
N TYR A 93 -1.43 -6.40 -1.05
CA TYR A 93 -1.56 -6.48 -2.49
C TYR A 93 -2.36 -7.72 -2.86
N SER A 94 -3.27 -7.58 -3.81
CA SER A 94 -4.02 -8.71 -4.37
C SER A 94 -4.09 -8.59 -5.89
N PRO A 95 -3.67 -9.63 -6.62
CA PRO A 95 -3.81 -9.65 -8.08
C PRO A 95 -5.29 -9.73 -8.47
N GLY A 96 -5.63 -9.14 -9.62
CA GLY A 96 -6.91 -9.38 -10.25
C GLY A 96 -7.01 -10.77 -10.89
N GLU A 97 -8.24 -11.26 -11.06
CA GLU A 97 -8.56 -12.48 -11.83
C GLU A 97 -8.81 -12.18 -13.31
#